data_AF-A0A7C5DPI7-F1
#
_entry.id   AF-A0A7C5DPI7-F1
#
_cell.length_a   1.000
_cell.length_b   1.000
_cell.length_c   1.000
_cell.angle_alpha   90.00
_cell.angle_beta   90.00
_cell.angle_gamma   90.00
#
_symmetry.space_group_name_H-M   'P 1'
#
loop_
_entity.id
_entity.type
_entity.pdbx_description
1 polymer ?
#
loop_
_entity_poly.entity_id
_entity_poly.type
_entity_poly.pdbx_seq_one_letter_code
_entity_poly.pdbx_strand_id
1 'polypeptide(L)'
;MLYYSVRMLESIEGHQGSVSSWVHKVRTRLGLSQYEMANLLDIHWVTVSRWENAHSEPKMSHLRKLALVYLMQALDPGKLLKEGAPTPVEVFSHAVAYDIPGIGPAVGGYVVTGLRLGYRVFYVCPRDEDWDGILSWLGVAPEVLECDAFKFLPAEEVFFRKGRFDITHMSWLLRDLAERSSEIGYPRIRWISDMRPLLAWGVARSALVSLEYITDSVFHSQKRSHGLSIYPVPGEDLLFDACLLCRHPWILSPEGPIRNPYYNDPVLCRARGYLGGEAHGDIGSHSDATIDQEVRR
;
A
#
# COMPACT_ATOMS: atom_id res chain seq x y z
N MET A 1 3.61 24.64 -8.53
CA MET A 1 3.88 23.37 -7.82
C MET A 1 2.71 23.13 -6.85
N LEU A 2 1.54 22.74 -7.36
CA LEU A 2 0.29 22.51 -6.59
C LEU A 2 -0.63 21.47 -7.28
N TYR A 3 -0.19 20.81 -8.35
CA TYR A 3 -1.06 20.00 -9.21
C TYR A 3 -1.36 18.58 -8.67
N TYR A 4 -0.63 18.12 -7.65
CA TYR A 4 -0.78 16.76 -7.11
C TYR A 4 -1.68 16.67 -5.86
N SER A 5 -1.86 17.76 -5.09
CA SER A 5 -2.76 17.75 -3.92
C SER A 5 -4.24 17.71 -4.31
N VAL A 6 -4.61 18.37 -5.40
CA VAL A 6 -6.01 18.49 -5.86
C VAL A 6 -6.60 17.13 -6.24
N ARG A 7 -5.82 16.23 -6.87
CA ARG A 7 -6.29 14.88 -7.24
C ARG A 7 -6.40 13.91 -6.07
N MET A 8 -5.62 14.11 -5.00
CA MET A 8 -5.75 13.29 -3.79
C MET A 8 -7.10 13.52 -3.11
N LEU A 9 -7.56 14.77 -3.04
CA LEU A 9 -8.87 15.12 -2.47
C LEU A 9 -10.02 14.61 -3.35
N GLU A 10 -9.94 14.76 -4.67
CA GLU A 10 -10.97 14.24 -5.59
C GLU A 10 -11.14 12.71 -5.51
N SER A 11 -10.05 11.97 -5.29
CA SER A 11 -10.10 10.51 -5.08
C SER A 11 -10.72 10.12 -3.73
N ILE A 12 -10.79 11.03 -2.76
CA ILE A 12 -11.32 10.79 -1.41
C ILE A 12 -12.80 11.23 -1.30
N GLU A 13 -13.22 12.24 -2.06
CA GLU A 13 -14.51 12.94 -1.86
C GLU A 13 -15.61 12.58 -2.87
N GLY A 14 -15.28 11.99 -4.03
CA GLY A 14 -16.27 11.74 -5.08
C GLY A 14 -17.08 10.46 -4.89
N HIS A 15 -18.29 10.57 -4.30
CA HIS A 15 -19.38 9.55 -4.24
C HIS A 15 -19.45 8.66 -2.99
N GLN A 16 -19.38 9.25 -1.79
CA GLN A 16 -19.79 8.50 -0.60
C GLN A 16 -21.32 8.36 -0.57
N GLY A 17 -21.83 7.14 -0.78
CA GLY A 17 -23.25 6.82 -0.68
C GLY A 17 -23.85 7.17 0.70
N SER A 18 -25.15 6.96 0.92
CA SER A 18 -25.78 7.23 2.23
C SER A 18 -25.16 6.38 3.36
N VAL A 19 -25.30 6.82 4.62
CA VAL A 19 -24.89 6.01 5.80
C VAL A 19 -25.56 4.64 5.77
N SER A 20 -26.85 4.59 5.42
CA SER A 20 -27.62 3.34 5.27
C SER A 20 -27.00 2.38 4.25
N SER A 21 -26.59 2.90 3.08
CA SER A 21 -25.92 2.11 2.04
C SER A 21 -24.59 1.56 2.51
N TRP A 22 -23.81 2.36 3.26
CA TRP A 22 -22.53 1.90 3.80
C TRP A 22 -22.72 0.80 4.86
N VAL A 23 -23.66 0.97 5.80
CA VAL A 23 -23.96 -0.07 6.82
C VAL A 23 -24.33 -1.38 6.14
N HIS A 24 -25.22 -1.33 5.14
CA HIS A 24 -25.61 -2.51 4.38
C HIS A 24 -24.42 -3.18 3.68
N LYS A 25 -23.58 -2.40 2.98
CA LYS A 25 -22.39 -2.92 2.26
C LYS A 25 -21.35 -3.52 3.19
N VAL A 26 -21.09 -2.90 4.34
CA VAL A 26 -20.15 -3.45 5.32
C VAL A 26 -20.70 -4.75 5.88
N ARG A 27 -21.97 -4.79 6.27
CA ARG A 27 -22.58 -6.02 6.78
C ARG A 27 -22.47 -7.17 5.79
N THR A 28 -22.80 -6.94 4.51
CA THR A 28 -22.75 -7.99 3.49
C THR A 28 -21.32 -8.46 3.20
N ARG A 29 -20.34 -7.56 3.19
CA ARG A 29 -18.91 -7.91 3.02
C ARG A 29 -18.32 -8.65 4.22
N LEU A 30 -18.81 -8.35 5.42
CA LEU A 30 -18.51 -9.13 6.62
C LEU A 30 -19.17 -10.52 6.61
N GLY A 31 -20.10 -10.79 5.68
CA GLY A 31 -20.86 -12.04 5.61
C GLY A 31 -21.93 -12.16 6.70
N LEU A 32 -22.35 -11.05 7.31
CA LEU A 32 -23.26 -11.05 8.45
C LEU A 32 -24.74 -10.93 8.04
N SER A 33 -25.61 -11.65 8.72
CA SER A 33 -27.04 -11.35 8.79
C SER A 33 -27.31 -10.10 9.62
N GLN A 34 -28.50 -9.53 9.49
CA GLN A 34 -28.90 -8.38 10.33
C GLN A 34 -28.90 -8.74 11.82
N TYR A 35 -29.24 -9.98 12.17
CA TYR A 35 -29.21 -10.47 13.55
C TYR A 35 -27.79 -10.58 14.09
N GLU A 36 -26.85 -11.12 13.32
CA GLU A 36 -25.44 -11.22 13.75
C GLU A 36 -24.79 -9.84 13.91
N MET A 37 -25.06 -8.90 13.00
CA MET A 37 -24.57 -7.52 13.17
C MET A 37 -25.20 -6.84 14.39
N ALA A 38 -26.46 -7.12 14.69
CA ALA A 38 -27.13 -6.58 15.87
C ALA A 38 -26.49 -7.09 17.16
N ASN A 39 -26.18 -8.40 17.22
CA ASN A 39 -25.44 -8.99 18.33
C ASN A 39 -24.02 -8.40 18.46
N LEU A 40 -23.31 -8.24 17.33
CA LEU A 40 -21.99 -7.62 17.30
C LEU A 40 -22.03 -6.20 17.89
N LEU A 41 -23.09 -5.43 17.61
CA LEU A 41 -23.24 -4.04 18.05
C LEU A 41 -23.97 -3.89 19.39
N ASP A 42 -24.44 -4.99 20.00
CA ASP A 42 -25.27 -5.00 21.22
C ASP A 42 -26.54 -4.14 21.10
N ILE A 43 -27.29 -4.37 20.02
CA ILE A 43 -28.56 -3.67 19.74
C ILE A 43 -29.62 -4.66 19.27
N HIS A 44 -30.89 -4.25 19.29
CA HIS A 44 -31.97 -5.05 18.73
C HIS A 44 -31.93 -5.07 17.19
N TRP A 45 -32.14 -6.22 16.55
CA TRP A 45 -32.06 -6.40 15.09
C TRP A 45 -32.97 -5.47 14.27
N VAL A 46 -34.13 -5.10 14.82
CA VAL A 46 -35.03 -4.10 14.19
C VAL A 46 -34.32 -2.75 13.99
N THR A 47 -33.39 -2.39 14.88
CA THR A 47 -32.58 -1.17 14.76
C THR A 47 -31.69 -1.21 13.54
N VAL A 48 -31.03 -2.36 13.28
CA VAL A 48 -30.25 -2.59 12.06
C VAL A 48 -31.12 -2.44 10.81
N SER A 49 -32.30 -3.07 10.81
CA SER A 49 -33.23 -2.96 9.68
C SER A 49 -33.66 -1.51 9.43
N ARG A 50 -33.95 -0.73 10.49
CA ARG A 50 -34.28 0.70 10.36
C ARG A 50 -33.11 1.52 9.79
N TRP A 51 -31.87 1.22 10.19
CA TRP A 51 -30.68 1.89 9.63
C TRP A 51 -30.50 1.59 8.14
N GLU A 52 -30.60 0.33 7.72
CA GLU A 52 -30.43 -0.05 6.32
C GLU A 52 -31.53 0.52 5.41
N ASN A 53 -32.74 0.72 5.94
CA ASN A 53 -33.86 1.35 5.23
C ASN A 53 -33.93 2.88 5.40
N ALA A 54 -32.91 3.51 5.99
CA ALA A 54 -32.84 4.96 6.23
C ALA A 54 -34.01 5.52 7.07
N HIS A 55 -34.67 4.70 7.90
CA HIS A 55 -35.69 5.15 8.84
C HIS A 55 -35.11 5.77 10.12
N SER A 56 -33.85 5.49 10.42
CA SER A 56 -33.08 6.13 11.48
C SER A 56 -31.58 6.03 11.18
N GLU A 57 -30.77 6.83 11.86
CA GLU A 57 -29.31 6.80 11.71
C GLU A 57 -28.62 6.09 12.88
N PRO A 58 -27.50 5.37 12.63
CA PRO A 58 -26.65 4.86 13.68
C PRO A 58 -25.92 5.99 14.42
N LYS A 59 -25.73 5.82 15.73
CA LYS A 59 -24.80 6.68 16.49
C LYS A 59 -23.37 6.49 16.00
N MET A 60 -22.55 7.53 16.13
CA MET A 60 -21.11 7.47 15.79
C MET A 60 -20.34 6.36 16.50
N SER A 61 -20.72 6.00 17.73
CA SER A 61 -20.13 4.86 18.46
C SER A 61 -20.35 3.52 17.75
N HIS A 62 -21.54 3.31 17.17
CA HIS A 62 -21.85 2.09 16.40
C HIS A 62 -21.10 2.07 15.07
N LEU A 63 -21.01 3.23 14.38
CA LEU A 63 -20.26 3.36 13.13
C LEU A 63 -18.77 3.08 13.34
N ARG A 64 -18.17 3.61 14.43
CA ARG A 64 -16.79 3.31 14.82
C ARG A 64 -16.57 1.83 15.08
N LYS A 65 -17.45 1.19 15.86
CA LYS A 65 -17.35 -0.26 16.15
C LYS A 65 -17.45 -1.10 14.89
N LEU A 66 -18.41 -0.79 14.01
CA LEU A 66 -18.59 -1.50 12.74
C LEU A 66 -17.40 -1.29 11.79
N ALA A 67 -16.90 -0.05 11.70
CA ALA A 67 -15.73 0.30 10.90
C ALA A 67 -14.47 -0.44 11.38
N LEU A 68 -14.24 -0.49 12.69
CA LEU A 68 -13.10 -1.21 13.28
C LEU A 68 -13.12 -2.69 12.90
N VAL A 69 -14.26 -3.36 13.11
CA VAL A 69 -14.42 -4.79 12.76
C VAL A 69 -14.21 -5.01 11.27
N TYR A 70 -14.76 -4.13 10.44
CA TYR A 70 -14.59 -4.21 9.00
C TYR A 70 -13.14 -4.02 8.55
N LEU A 71 -12.43 -3.04 9.09
CA LEU A 71 -11.02 -2.82 8.77
C LEU A 71 -10.16 -4.00 9.22
N MET A 72 -10.34 -4.51 10.44
CA MET A 72 -9.60 -5.68 10.93
C MET A 72 -9.79 -6.89 10.01
N GLN A 73 -11.00 -7.10 9.49
CA GLN A 73 -11.27 -8.21 8.59
C GLN A 73 -10.73 -7.96 7.17
N ALA A 74 -10.85 -6.74 6.65
CA ALA A 74 -10.37 -6.38 5.31
C ALA A 74 -8.84 -6.40 5.23
N LEU A 75 -8.16 -6.09 6.33
CA LEU A 75 -6.71 -6.01 6.43
C LEU A 75 -6.04 -7.31 6.88
N ASP A 76 -6.81 -8.35 7.22
CA ASP A 76 -6.27 -9.68 7.55
C ASP A 76 -5.65 -10.32 6.30
N PRO A 77 -4.30 -10.46 6.22
CA PRO A 77 -3.66 -11.08 5.07
C PRO A 77 -4.09 -12.53 4.91
N GLY A 78 -4.30 -13.28 5.99
CA GLY A 78 -4.75 -14.66 5.93
C GLY A 78 -6.10 -14.78 5.22
N LYS A 79 -7.02 -13.84 5.46
CA LYS A 79 -8.30 -13.77 4.75
C LYS A 79 -8.12 -13.34 3.29
N LEU A 80 -7.38 -12.25 3.05
CA LEU A 80 -7.12 -11.72 1.70
C LEU A 80 -6.54 -12.79 0.77
N LEU A 81 -5.63 -13.60 1.29
CA LEU A 81 -4.94 -14.64 0.53
C LEU A 81 -5.78 -15.89 0.32
N LYS A 82 -6.62 -16.28 1.28
CA LYS A 82 -7.53 -17.43 1.13
C LYS A 82 -8.68 -17.16 0.16
N GLU A 83 -9.19 -15.93 0.16
CA GLU A 83 -10.33 -15.54 -0.69
C GLU A 83 -9.88 -15.10 -2.09
N GLY A 84 -8.64 -14.64 -2.22
CA GLY A 84 -8.08 -14.20 -3.48
C GLY A 84 -7.56 -15.36 -4.34
N ALA A 85 -8.18 -15.60 -5.50
CA ALA A 85 -7.64 -16.52 -6.48
C ALA A 85 -6.39 -15.91 -7.16
N PRO A 86 -5.24 -16.60 -7.17
CA PRO A 86 -4.08 -16.19 -7.95
C PRO A 86 -4.48 -16.00 -9.42
N THR A 87 -4.12 -14.84 -9.97
CA THR A 87 -4.35 -14.51 -11.37
C THR A 87 -3.06 -14.79 -12.14
N PRO A 88 -3.10 -15.55 -13.25
CA PRO A 88 -1.90 -15.89 -14.02
C PRO A 88 -1.43 -14.69 -14.87
N VAL A 89 -0.89 -13.66 -14.22
CA VAL A 89 -0.32 -12.47 -14.86
C VAL A 89 1.16 -12.33 -14.52
N GLU A 90 1.99 -12.13 -15.55
CA GLU A 90 3.43 -11.89 -15.38
C GLU A 90 3.78 -10.39 -15.25
N VAL A 91 2.83 -9.53 -15.66
CA VAL A 91 2.96 -8.08 -15.68
C VAL A 91 1.68 -7.46 -15.13
N PHE A 92 1.85 -6.60 -14.13
CA PHE A 92 0.80 -5.81 -13.50
C PHE A 92 1.38 -4.45 -13.10
N SER A 93 0.55 -3.40 -13.06
CA SER A 93 0.98 -2.01 -12.85
C SER A 93 1.81 -1.86 -11.58
N HIS A 94 1.21 -2.10 -10.43
CA HIS A 94 1.91 -2.13 -9.16
C HIS A 94 1.13 -2.97 -8.14
N ALA A 95 1.87 -3.51 -7.17
CA ALA A 95 1.32 -4.37 -6.13
C ALA A 95 1.88 -4.01 -4.76
N VAL A 96 1.16 -4.45 -3.72
CA VAL A 96 1.66 -4.53 -2.35
C VAL A 96 1.99 -5.99 -2.03
N ALA A 97 3.10 -6.20 -1.31
CA ALA A 97 3.43 -7.45 -0.65
C ALA A 97 3.48 -7.19 0.87
N TYR A 98 2.99 -8.14 1.66
CA TYR A 98 3.12 -8.10 3.11
C TYR A 98 4.18 -9.08 3.58
N ASP A 99 4.90 -8.74 4.64
CA ASP A 99 5.96 -9.57 5.23
C ASP A 99 5.39 -10.79 5.96
N ILE A 100 5.03 -11.81 5.19
CA ILE A 100 4.46 -13.07 5.64
C ILE A 100 5.31 -14.25 5.16
N PRO A 101 5.18 -15.44 5.77
CA PRO A 101 5.90 -16.63 5.34
C PRO A 101 5.71 -16.92 3.84
N GLY A 102 6.82 -17.16 3.15
CA GLY A 102 6.84 -17.47 1.71
C GLY A 102 6.78 -16.26 0.78
N ILE A 103 6.65 -15.03 1.28
CA ILE A 103 6.60 -13.85 0.41
C ILE A 103 7.94 -13.60 -0.30
N GLY A 104 9.07 -13.80 0.38
CA GLY A 104 10.42 -13.59 -0.18
C GLY A 104 10.63 -14.32 -1.53
N PRO A 105 10.43 -15.65 -1.59
CA PRO A 105 10.47 -16.39 -2.85
C PRO A 105 9.52 -15.88 -3.93
N ALA A 106 8.32 -15.40 -3.58
CA ALA A 106 7.39 -14.80 -4.55
C ALA A 106 7.90 -13.47 -5.10
N VAL A 107 8.52 -12.63 -4.25
CA VAL A 107 9.22 -11.41 -4.68
C VAL A 107 10.40 -11.76 -5.59
N GLY A 108 11.18 -12.79 -5.25
CA GLY A 108 12.28 -13.28 -6.09
C GLY A 108 11.79 -13.76 -7.45
N GLY A 109 10.69 -14.51 -7.50
CA GLY A 109 10.02 -14.89 -8.74
C GLY A 109 9.59 -13.68 -9.57
N TYR A 110 9.11 -12.61 -8.93
CA TYR A 110 8.79 -11.34 -9.59
C TYR A 110 10.04 -10.63 -10.14
N VAL A 111 11.17 -10.66 -9.43
CA VAL A 111 12.47 -10.14 -9.92
C VAL A 111 12.93 -10.92 -11.16
N VAL A 112 13.03 -12.24 -11.05
CA VAL A 112 13.52 -13.11 -12.15
C VAL A 112 12.61 -13.02 -13.38
N THR A 113 11.30 -12.99 -13.19
CA THR A 113 10.35 -12.80 -14.30
C THR A 113 10.55 -11.45 -14.98
N GLY A 114 10.86 -10.39 -14.23
CA GLY A 114 11.17 -9.09 -14.80
C GLY A 114 12.38 -9.13 -15.72
N LEU A 115 13.49 -9.70 -15.22
CA LEU A 115 14.73 -9.85 -15.98
C LEU A 115 14.51 -10.67 -17.26
N ARG A 116 13.82 -11.81 -17.16
CA ARG A 116 13.45 -12.65 -18.32
C ARG A 116 12.63 -11.89 -19.37
N LEU A 117 11.74 -11.02 -18.93
CA LEU A 117 10.92 -10.18 -19.81
C LEU A 117 11.67 -8.95 -20.33
N GLY A 118 12.97 -8.80 -20.08
CA GLY A 118 13.78 -7.69 -20.56
C GLY A 118 13.55 -6.38 -19.80
N TYR A 119 13.08 -6.45 -18.56
CA TYR A 119 13.03 -5.29 -17.67
C TYR A 119 14.42 -4.98 -17.14
N ARG A 120 14.67 -3.69 -16.93
CA ARG A 120 15.62 -3.29 -15.90
C ARG A 120 14.93 -3.37 -14.53
N VAL A 121 15.54 -4.06 -13.60
CA VAL A 121 14.99 -4.31 -12.27
C VAL A 121 15.83 -3.57 -11.24
N PHE A 122 15.18 -2.72 -10.46
CA PHE A 122 15.78 -2.03 -9.32
C PHE A 122 15.17 -2.57 -8.04
N TYR A 123 16.02 -3.01 -7.13
CA TYR A 123 15.62 -3.40 -5.78
C TYR A 123 16.11 -2.33 -4.80
N VAL A 124 15.17 -1.65 -4.15
CA VAL A 124 15.45 -0.58 -3.19
C VAL A 124 15.45 -1.17 -1.78
N CYS A 125 16.62 -1.13 -1.13
CA CYS A 125 16.88 -1.72 0.18
C CYS A 125 17.85 -0.83 0.99
N PRO A 126 18.02 -1.04 2.30
CA PRO A 126 18.98 -0.32 3.12
C PRO A 126 20.41 -0.37 2.57
N ARG A 127 21.18 0.72 2.77
CA ARG A 127 22.56 0.86 2.27
C ARG A 127 23.55 -0.19 2.82
N ASP A 128 23.32 -0.66 4.04
CA ASP A 128 24.25 -1.47 4.82
C ASP A 128 23.88 -2.96 4.86
N GLU A 129 23.03 -3.44 3.94
CA GLU A 129 22.59 -4.83 3.96
C GLU A 129 23.56 -5.82 3.32
N ASP A 130 23.57 -7.00 3.97
CA ASP A 130 23.97 -8.29 3.45
C ASP A 130 23.15 -8.63 2.19
N TRP A 131 23.66 -8.24 1.02
CA TRP A 131 23.02 -8.55 -0.27
C TRP A 131 22.80 -10.05 -0.43
N ASP A 132 23.71 -10.89 0.09
CA ASP A 132 23.56 -12.34 0.08
C ASP A 132 22.36 -12.76 0.94
N GLY A 133 22.16 -12.11 2.08
CA GLY A 133 20.98 -12.24 2.93
C GLY A 133 19.68 -11.87 2.20
N ILE A 134 19.64 -10.74 1.48
CA ILE A 134 18.48 -10.36 0.67
C ILE A 134 18.21 -11.40 -0.42
N LEU A 135 19.24 -11.78 -1.19
CA LEU A 135 19.10 -12.76 -2.28
C LEU A 135 18.67 -14.12 -1.75
N SER A 136 19.19 -14.53 -0.59
CA SER A 136 18.77 -15.74 0.13
C SER A 136 17.29 -15.66 0.53
N TRP A 137 16.84 -14.55 1.11
CA TRP A 137 15.43 -14.32 1.45
C TRP A 137 14.53 -14.34 0.21
N LEU A 138 14.99 -13.76 -0.89
CA LEU A 138 14.31 -13.78 -2.19
C LEU A 138 14.31 -15.17 -2.84
N GLY A 139 15.17 -16.09 -2.40
CA GLY A 139 15.40 -17.36 -3.10
C GLY A 139 15.95 -17.15 -4.52
N VAL A 140 16.72 -16.08 -4.74
CA VAL A 140 17.34 -15.74 -6.03
C VAL A 140 18.83 -16.06 -5.96
N ALA A 141 19.34 -16.64 -7.05
CA ALA A 141 20.72 -17.05 -7.13
C ALA A 141 21.67 -15.82 -7.24
N PRO A 142 22.86 -15.82 -6.59
CA PRO A 142 23.79 -14.68 -6.58
C PRO A 142 24.21 -14.16 -7.96
N GLU A 143 24.17 -14.99 -8.98
CA GLU A 143 24.49 -14.65 -10.37
C GLU A 143 23.59 -13.53 -10.93
N VAL A 144 22.45 -13.25 -10.30
CA VAL A 144 21.63 -12.09 -10.64
C VAL A 144 22.40 -10.77 -10.52
N LEU A 145 23.41 -10.70 -9.64
CA LEU A 145 24.27 -9.52 -9.46
C LEU A 145 25.16 -9.25 -10.67
N GLU A 146 25.47 -10.28 -11.46
CA GLU A 146 26.23 -10.17 -12.70
C GLU A 146 25.35 -9.64 -13.85
N CYS A 147 24.03 -9.64 -13.68
CA CYS A 147 23.10 -9.13 -14.67
C CYS A 147 23.10 -7.59 -14.67
N ASP A 148 23.52 -6.97 -15.78
CA ASP A 148 23.48 -5.51 -15.95
C ASP A 148 22.08 -4.90 -15.79
N ALA A 149 21.04 -5.70 -16.06
CA ALA A 149 19.66 -5.32 -15.92
C ALA A 149 19.19 -5.28 -14.45
N PHE A 150 19.90 -5.89 -13.49
CA PHE A 150 19.56 -5.89 -12.08
C PHE A 150 20.47 -4.93 -11.30
N LYS A 151 19.90 -4.09 -10.44
CA LYS A 151 20.66 -3.18 -9.56
C LYS A 151 19.99 -3.05 -8.19
N PHE A 152 20.80 -3.12 -7.14
CA PHE A 152 20.41 -2.61 -5.82
C PHE A 152 20.53 -1.09 -5.79
N LEU A 153 19.58 -0.43 -5.12
CA LEU A 153 19.59 1.00 -4.84
C LEU A 153 19.42 1.21 -3.34
N PRO A 154 20.32 1.96 -2.68
CA PRO A 154 20.14 2.30 -1.28
C PRO A 154 18.86 3.12 -1.06
N ALA A 155 18.03 2.70 -0.11
CA ALA A 155 16.78 3.38 0.25
C ALA A 155 17.02 4.83 0.69
N GLU A 156 18.16 5.10 1.33
CA GLU A 156 18.61 6.44 1.71
C GLU A 156 18.84 7.34 0.49
N GLU A 157 19.40 6.80 -0.59
CA GLU A 157 19.62 7.55 -1.83
C GLU A 157 18.32 7.77 -2.60
N VAL A 158 17.38 6.83 -2.49
CA VAL A 158 16.11 6.87 -3.20
C VAL A 158 15.09 7.77 -2.50
N PHE A 159 14.91 7.60 -1.19
CA PHE A 159 13.82 8.22 -0.45
C PHE A 159 14.24 9.47 0.32
N PHE A 160 15.54 9.72 0.52
CA PHE A 160 16.01 10.83 1.34
C PHE A 160 16.84 11.84 0.55
N ARG A 161 16.68 13.11 0.91
CA ARG A 161 17.52 14.21 0.46
C ARG A 161 18.02 14.99 1.66
N LYS A 162 19.35 15.07 1.81
CA LYS A 162 19.99 15.71 2.97
C LYS A 162 19.47 15.15 4.31
N GLY A 163 19.28 13.83 4.37
CA GLY A 163 18.81 13.13 5.58
C GLY A 163 17.32 13.27 5.89
N ARG A 164 16.52 13.87 5.02
CA ARG A 164 15.07 14.00 5.20
C ARG A 164 14.32 13.21 4.14
N PHE A 165 13.25 12.51 4.52
CA PHE A 165 12.36 11.82 3.58
C PHE A 165 11.75 12.85 2.61
N ASP A 166 11.95 12.65 1.31
CA ASP A 166 11.59 13.62 0.27
C ASP A 166 11.02 12.91 -0.96
N ILE A 167 9.69 12.91 -1.06
CA ILE A 167 8.95 12.28 -2.17
C ILE A 167 9.24 12.97 -3.51
N THR A 168 9.57 14.27 -3.49
CA THR A 168 9.88 15.02 -4.72
C THR A 168 11.24 14.59 -5.27
N HIS A 169 12.24 14.44 -4.39
CA HIS A 169 13.54 13.87 -4.73
C HIS A 169 13.40 12.48 -5.33
N MET A 170 12.68 11.60 -4.64
CA MET A 170 12.41 10.24 -5.15
C MET A 170 11.77 10.29 -6.54
N SER A 171 10.71 11.08 -6.72
CA SER A 171 10.02 11.19 -8.01
C SER A 171 10.92 11.66 -9.14
N TRP A 172 11.85 12.57 -8.86
CA TRP A 172 12.84 13.04 -9.83
C TRP A 172 13.87 11.94 -10.16
N LEU A 173 14.43 11.29 -9.13
CA LEU A 173 15.40 10.21 -9.29
C LEU A 173 14.83 9.04 -10.10
N LEU A 174 13.59 8.60 -9.80
CA LEU A 174 12.95 7.49 -10.51
C LEU A 174 12.74 7.82 -12.01
N ARG A 175 12.43 9.09 -12.34
CA ARG A 175 12.29 9.54 -13.73
C ARG A 175 13.62 9.55 -14.47
N ASP A 176 14.65 10.11 -13.85
CA ASP A 176 16.00 10.17 -14.40
C ASP A 176 16.59 8.76 -14.60
N LEU A 177 16.45 7.88 -13.62
CA LEU A 177 16.80 6.45 -13.78
C LEU A 177 16.01 5.80 -14.90
N ALA A 178 14.74 6.19 -15.09
CA ALA A 178 13.94 5.65 -16.16
C ALA A 178 14.36 6.08 -17.56
N GLU A 179 14.75 7.35 -17.70
CA GLU A 179 15.31 7.90 -18.93
C GLU A 179 16.65 7.24 -19.25
N ARG A 180 17.59 7.22 -18.30
CA ARG A 180 18.90 6.58 -18.47
C ARG A 180 18.80 5.09 -18.79
N SER A 181 17.84 4.39 -18.20
CA SER A 181 17.60 2.97 -18.51
C SER A 181 17.13 2.76 -19.94
N SER A 182 16.27 3.66 -20.43
CA SER A 182 15.80 3.62 -21.82
C SER A 182 16.94 3.89 -22.81
N GLU A 183 17.84 4.83 -22.49
CA GLU A 183 18.99 5.17 -23.33
C GLU A 183 19.96 4.00 -23.54
N ILE A 184 20.09 3.12 -22.53
CA ILE A 184 20.95 1.93 -22.60
C ILE A 184 20.19 0.65 -23.03
N GLY A 185 18.98 0.79 -23.58
CA GLY A 185 18.25 -0.32 -24.20
C GLY A 185 17.21 -1.03 -23.34
N TYR A 186 16.88 -0.53 -22.15
CA TYR A 186 15.80 -1.08 -21.31
C TYR A 186 14.55 -0.19 -21.36
N PRO A 187 13.57 -0.45 -22.25
CA PRO A 187 12.37 0.37 -22.39
C PRO A 187 11.38 0.21 -21.24
N ARG A 188 11.59 -0.77 -20.34
CA ARG A 188 10.71 -1.07 -19.21
C ARG A 188 11.49 -1.28 -17.93
N ILE A 189 10.87 -0.87 -16.83
CA ILE A 189 11.47 -0.88 -15.49
C ILE A 189 10.54 -1.50 -14.48
N ARG A 190 11.13 -2.25 -13.56
CA ARG A 190 10.46 -2.89 -12.44
C ARG A 190 11.12 -2.42 -11.16
N TRP A 191 10.34 -1.82 -10.29
CA TRP A 191 10.75 -1.34 -8.98
C TRP A 191 10.30 -2.34 -7.92
N ILE A 192 11.21 -2.78 -7.07
CA ILE A 192 10.89 -3.51 -5.85
C ILE A 192 11.38 -2.63 -4.71
N SER A 193 10.47 -2.16 -3.88
CA SER A 193 10.77 -1.22 -2.80
C SER A 193 10.48 -1.85 -1.46
N ASP A 194 11.51 -2.11 -0.68
CA ASP A 194 11.33 -2.56 0.69
C ASP A 194 11.05 -1.35 1.61
N MET A 195 9.80 -1.26 2.09
CA MET A 195 9.35 -0.14 2.93
C MET A 195 9.52 -0.43 4.42
N ARG A 196 9.82 -1.68 4.81
CA ARG A 196 9.99 -2.08 6.21
C ARG A 196 11.08 -1.26 6.93
N PRO A 197 12.27 -1.02 6.33
CA PRO A 197 13.32 -0.24 6.97
C PRO A 197 12.94 1.23 7.16
N LEU A 198 12.15 1.81 6.24
CA LEU A 198 11.71 3.20 6.36
C LEU A 198 10.89 3.43 7.62
N LEU A 199 10.01 2.49 7.95
CA LEU A 199 9.23 2.53 9.19
C LEU A 199 10.14 2.41 10.42
N ALA A 200 11.14 1.53 10.37
CA ALA A 200 12.13 1.38 11.45
C ALA A 200 13.00 2.65 11.64
N TRP A 201 13.25 3.40 10.57
CA TRP A 201 13.94 4.69 10.61
C TRP A 201 13.05 5.86 11.04
N GLY A 202 11.80 5.60 11.42
CA GLY A 202 10.88 6.62 11.91
C GLY A 202 10.23 7.46 10.81
N VAL A 203 10.25 7.01 9.55
CA VAL A 203 9.44 7.65 8.50
C VAL A 203 7.97 7.49 8.87
N ALA A 204 7.28 8.63 8.98
CA ALA A 204 5.87 8.64 9.35
C ALA A 204 5.03 7.87 8.33
N ARG A 205 4.11 7.05 8.83
CA ARG A 205 3.13 6.31 8.02
C ARG A 205 2.38 7.21 7.05
N SER A 206 1.95 8.40 7.48
CA SER A 206 1.30 9.38 6.60
C SER A 206 2.16 9.80 5.40
N ALA A 207 3.49 9.85 5.55
CA ALA A 207 4.40 10.14 4.45
C ALA A 207 4.47 8.98 3.45
N LEU A 208 4.43 7.73 3.92
CA LEU A 208 4.34 6.54 3.06
C LEU A 208 2.99 6.46 2.33
N VAL A 209 1.86 6.86 2.95
CA VAL A 209 0.59 6.99 2.21
C VAL A 209 0.73 8.01 1.09
N SER A 210 1.27 9.19 1.40
CA SER A 210 1.45 10.26 0.42
C SER A 210 2.31 9.79 -0.76
N LEU A 211 3.37 9.03 -0.45
CA LEU A 211 4.19 8.35 -1.45
C LEU A 211 3.34 7.43 -2.32
N GLU A 212 2.53 6.53 -1.73
CA GLU A 212 1.77 5.55 -2.51
C GLU A 212 0.67 6.16 -3.39
N TYR A 213 0.09 7.29 -2.98
CA TYR A 213 -0.83 8.03 -3.84
C TYR A 213 -0.11 8.61 -5.07
N ILE A 214 1.12 9.08 -4.89
CA ILE A 214 1.93 9.65 -5.97
C ILE A 214 2.39 8.52 -6.91
N THR A 215 2.86 7.39 -6.38
CA THR A 215 3.31 6.24 -7.18
C THR A 215 2.15 5.62 -7.94
N ASP A 216 0.97 5.48 -7.34
CA ASP A 216 -0.25 4.98 -7.99
C ASP A 216 -0.58 5.80 -9.24
N SER A 217 -0.58 7.13 -9.13
CA SER A 217 -0.78 8.01 -10.28
C SER A 217 0.31 7.85 -11.35
N VAL A 218 1.57 7.63 -10.95
CA VAL A 218 2.68 7.45 -11.88
C VAL A 218 2.53 6.14 -12.66
N PHE A 219 2.30 5.01 -11.98
CA PHE A 219 2.13 3.69 -12.61
C PHE A 219 0.93 3.64 -13.54
N HIS A 220 -0.16 4.35 -13.22
CA HIS A 220 -1.31 4.47 -14.14
C HIS A 220 -1.00 5.32 -15.38
N SER A 221 -0.19 6.37 -15.22
CA SER A 221 0.15 7.26 -16.34
C SER A 221 1.23 6.69 -17.27
N GLN A 222 2.07 5.76 -16.77
CA GLN A 222 3.23 5.24 -17.49
C GLN A 222 3.15 3.73 -17.68
N LYS A 223 3.02 3.26 -18.92
CA LYS A 223 3.04 1.82 -19.26
C LYS A 223 4.44 1.17 -19.18
N ARG A 224 5.49 1.97 -18.91
CA ARG A 224 6.88 1.51 -18.91
C ARG A 224 7.40 1.10 -17.53
N SER A 225 6.76 1.54 -16.46
CA SER A 225 7.21 1.29 -15.10
C SER A 225 6.20 0.42 -14.37
N HIS A 226 6.69 -0.54 -13.60
CA HIS A 226 5.87 -1.39 -12.75
C HIS A 226 6.50 -1.49 -11.36
N GLY A 227 5.69 -1.68 -10.33
CA GLY A 227 6.12 -1.56 -8.94
C GLY A 227 5.68 -2.69 -8.03
N LEU A 228 6.46 -2.94 -7.00
CA LEU A 228 6.10 -3.78 -5.88
C LEU A 228 6.63 -3.13 -4.61
N SER A 229 5.74 -2.76 -3.69
CA SER A 229 6.13 -2.26 -2.37
C SER A 229 5.95 -3.37 -1.33
N ILE A 230 6.97 -3.60 -0.49
CA ILE A 230 6.96 -4.60 0.57
C ILE A 230 6.74 -3.89 1.90
N TYR A 231 5.68 -4.24 2.61
CA TYR A 231 5.31 -3.66 3.91
C TYR A 231 5.26 -4.72 5.01
N PRO A 232 5.35 -4.32 6.29
CA PRO A 232 4.99 -5.18 7.40
C PRO A 232 3.53 -5.65 7.30
N VAL A 233 3.19 -6.70 8.05
CA VAL A 233 1.81 -7.15 8.19
C VAL A 233 0.94 -6.03 8.77
N PRO A 234 -0.26 -5.77 8.22
CA PRO A 234 -1.21 -4.81 8.77
C PRO A 234 -1.56 -5.10 10.24
N GLY A 235 -1.74 -4.06 11.06
CA GLY A 235 -2.25 -4.26 12.42
C GLY A 235 -1.95 -3.16 13.43
N GLU A 236 -0.86 -2.41 13.29
CA GLU A 236 -0.51 -1.34 14.23
C GLU A 236 -1.29 -0.04 13.95
N ASP A 237 -1.58 0.25 12.68
CA ASP A 237 -2.25 1.46 12.24
C ASP A 237 -3.24 1.14 11.11
N LEU A 238 -4.44 0.72 11.51
CA LEU A 238 -5.50 0.31 10.59
C LEU A 238 -5.89 1.43 9.60
N LEU A 239 -5.68 2.71 9.94
CA LEU A 239 -6.04 3.82 9.06
C LEU A 239 -5.05 3.94 7.91
N PHE A 240 -3.77 3.78 8.23
CA PHE A 240 -2.68 3.71 7.28
C PHE A 240 -2.79 2.48 6.38
N ASP A 241 -2.94 1.31 7.00
CA ASP A 241 -2.99 0.03 6.29
C ASP A 241 -4.17 -0.01 5.30
N ALA A 242 -5.32 0.55 5.69
CA ALA A 242 -6.47 0.71 4.78
C ALA A 242 -6.15 1.60 3.58
N CYS A 243 -5.35 2.65 3.76
CA CYS A 243 -4.93 3.53 2.65
C CYS A 243 -3.96 2.82 1.71
N LEU A 244 -2.98 2.08 2.25
CA LEU A 244 -2.08 1.27 1.45
C LEU A 244 -2.85 0.25 0.62
N LEU A 245 -3.71 -0.54 1.28
CA LEU A 245 -4.52 -1.53 0.60
C LEU A 245 -5.40 -0.88 -0.48
N CYS A 246 -5.98 0.29 -0.22
CA CYS A 246 -6.83 0.97 -1.20
C CYS A 246 -6.08 1.45 -2.47
N ARG A 247 -4.75 1.63 -2.41
CA ARG A 247 -3.95 2.21 -3.51
C ARG A 247 -3.25 1.21 -4.41
N HIS A 248 -3.30 -0.08 -4.08
CA HIS A 248 -2.64 -1.11 -4.87
C HIS A 248 -3.66 -1.96 -5.62
N PRO A 249 -3.66 -1.98 -6.96
CA PRO A 249 -4.58 -2.81 -7.74
C PRO A 249 -4.30 -4.30 -7.58
N TRP A 250 -3.11 -4.66 -7.12
CA TRP A 250 -2.66 -6.03 -6.96
C TRP A 250 -2.06 -6.26 -5.57
N ILE A 251 -2.19 -7.49 -5.09
CA ILE A 251 -1.50 -8.01 -3.91
C ILE A 251 -0.62 -9.15 -4.39
N LEU A 252 0.66 -9.15 -4.06
CA LEU A 252 1.51 -10.30 -4.31
C LEU A 252 1.40 -11.26 -3.13
N SER A 253 0.98 -12.50 -3.39
CA SER A 253 0.96 -13.58 -2.41
C SER A 253 2.07 -14.60 -2.67
N PRO A 254 2.35 -15.51 -1.72
CA PRO A 254 3.24 -16.64 -1.95
C PRO A 254 2.83 -17.53 -3.14
N GLU A 255 1.55 -17.58 -3.47
CA GLU A 255 1.01 -18.38 -4.60
C GLU A 255 0.96 -17.59 -5.92
N GLY A 256 1.18 -16.28 -5.87
CA GLY A 256 1.19 -15.41 -7.05
C GLY A 256 0.38 -14.12 -6.86
N PRO A 257 0.25 -13.30 -7.91
CA PRO A 257 -0.48 -12.04 -7.84
C PRO A 257 -1.99 -12.26 -7.77
N ILE A 258 -2.65 -11.53 -6.89
CA ILE A 258 -4.09 -11.52 -6.66
C ILE A 258 -4.62 -10.13 -7.00
N ARG A 259 -5.79 -10.05 -7.66
CA ARG A 259 -6.48 -8.77 -7.83
C ARG A 259 -6.99 -8.29 -6.48
N ASN A 260 -6.61 -7.07 -6.11
CA ASN A 260 -7.07 -6.50 -4.84
C ASN A 260 -8.55 -6.10 -4.92
N PRO A 261 -9.45 -6.72 -4.13
CA PRO A 261 -10.87 -6.37 -4.13
C PRO A 261 -11.16 -5.00 -3.49
N TYR A 262 -10.18 -4.40 -2.81
CA TYR A 262 -10.30 -3.13 -2.11
C TYR A 262 -9.62 -1.95 -2.83
N TYR A 263 -9.11 -2.14 -4.04
CA TYR A 263 -8.50 -1.07 -4.81
C TYR A 263 -9.52 0.02 -5.16
N ASN A 264 -9.24 1.27 -4.77
CA ASN A 264 -10.14 2.42 -4.85
C ASN A 264 -11.53 2.16 -4.25
N ASP A 265 -11.59 1.39 -3.16
CA ASP A 265 -12.87 1.00 -2.55
C ASP A 265 -13.44 2.10 -1.62
N PRO A 266 -14.58 2.73 -1.98
CA PRO A 266 -15.16 3.80 -1.19
C PRO A 266 -15.72 3.32 0.16
N VAL A 267 -16.01 2.02 0.31
CA VAL A 267 -16.50 1.47 1.59
C VAL A 267 -15.35 1.40 2.60
N LEU A 268 -14.17 0.92 2.18
CA LEU A 268 -12.94 0.93 2.98
C LEU A 268 -12.51 2.35 3.34
N CYS A 269 -12.49 3.27 2.38
CA CYS A 269 -12.17 4.68 2.62
C CYS A 269 -13.09 5.34 3.65
N ARG A 270 -14.39 5.04 3.59
CA ARG A 270 -15.35 5.58 4.55
C ARG A 270 -15.23 4.96 5.94
N ALA A 271 -14.89 3.67 6.03
CA ALA A 271 -14.62 3.02 7.32
C ALA A 271 -13.50 3.71 8.07
N ARG A 272 -12.40 4.05 7.37
CA ARG A 272 -11.32 4.88 7.91
C ARG A 272 -11.82 6.23 8.45
N GLY A 273 -12.69 6.91 7.70
CA GLY A 273 -13.27 8.19 8.11
C GLY A 273 -14.02 8.12 9.45
N TYR A 274 -14.77 7.04 9.71
CA TYR A 274 -15.48 6.89 10.99
C TYR A 274 -14.56 6.73 12.20
N LEU A 275 -13.33 6.27 11.99
CA LEU A 275 -12.32 6.12 13.04
C LEU A 275 -11.50 7.40 13.28
N GLY A 276 -11.87 8.53 12.65
CA GLY A 276 -11.15 9.80 12.82
C GLY A 276 -9.97 9.97 11.87
N GLY A 277 -9.86 9.13 10.83
CA GLY A 277 -8.99 9.43 9.70
C GLY A 277 -9.59 10.56 8.87
N GLU A 278 -9.50 11.80 9.34
CA GLU A 278 -9.85 12.96 8.53
C GLU A 278 -8.92 13.01 7.32
N ALA A 279 -9.51 13.30 6.16
CA ALA A 279 -8.80 13.65 4.95
C ALA A 279 -8.28 15.10 5.05
N HIS A 280 -7.60 15.45 6.14
CA HIS A 280 -6.92 16.73 6.17
C HIS A 280 -5.70 16.62 5.27
N GLY A 281 -5.83 17.24 4.09
CA GLY A 281 -4.73 17.56 3.19
C GLY A 281 -3.75 18.57 3.80
N ASP A 282 -3.36 18.40 5.05
CA ASP A 282 -2.21 19.08 5.66
C ASP A 282 -0.92 18.43 5.16
N ILE A 283 -0.75 18.46 3.83
CA ILE A 283 0.57 18.44 3.23
C ILE A 283 1.05 19.89 3.30
N GLY A 284 1.49 20.30 4.48
CA GLY A 284 2.22 21.54 4.68
C GLY A 284 1.62 22.52 5.70
N SER A 285 1.67 22.19 6.98
CA SER A 285 2.14 23.16 7.98
C SER A 285 2.47 22.48 9.32
N HIS A 286 3.74 22.62 9.73
CA HIS A 286 4.32 22.33 11.06
C HIS A 286 4.47 20.83 11.43
N SER A 287 5.63 20.32 11.85
CA SER A 287 6.66 20.92 12.71
C SER A 287 8.06 20.39 12.37
N ASP A 288 9.05 21.27 12.45
CA ASP A 288 10.45 20.91 12.59
C ASP A 288 10.62 20.06 13.87
N ALA A 289 10.66 18.75 13.72
CA ALA A 289 11.29 17.88 14.69
C ALA A 289 12.77 17.82 14.34
N THR A 290 13.55 18.67 15.00
CA THR A 290 15.00 18.58 15.08
C THR A 290 15.35 17.19 15.61
N ILE A 291 15.87 16.30 14.77
CA ILE A 291 16.55 15.10 15.23
C ILE A 291 17.87 15.58 15.82
N ASP A 292 17.91 15.67 17.14
CA ASP A 292 19.12 15.98 17.89
C ASP A 292 20.10 14.81 17.73
N GLN A 293 21.30 15.14 17.29
CA GLN A 293 22.41 14.21 17.17
C GLN A 293 23.04 13.99 18.55
N GLU A 294 22.82 12.81 19.15
CA GLU A 294 23.75 12.28 20.15
C GLU A 294 24.03 10.80 19.87
N VAL A 295 24.94 10.54 18.92
CA VAL A 295 25.85 9.38 18.99
C VAL A 295 27.24 9.85 18.57
N ARG A 296 27.96 10.42 19.54
CA ARG A 296 29.42 10.40 19.59
C ARG A 296 29.85 10.09 21.01
N ARG A 297 30.10 8.80 21.28
CA ARG A 297 31.20 8.29 22.10
C ARG A 297 31.35 6.80 21.84
#